data_AF-A0A836B4G3-F1
#
_entry.id   AF-A0A836B4G3-F1
#
_cell.length_a   1.000
_cell.length_b   1.000
_cell.length_c   1.000
_cell.angle_alpha   90.00
_cell.angle_beta   90.00
_cell.angle_gamma   90.00
#
_symmetry.space_group_name_H-M   'P 1'
#
loop_
_entity.id
_entity.type
_entity.pdbx_description
1 polymer ?
#
loop_
_entity_poly.entity_id
_entity_poly.type
_entity_poly.pdbx_seq_one_letter_code
_entity_poly.pdbx_strand_id
1 'polypeptide(L)'
;MSADVTLAGTKAELAATKAELAENEAKLAATKAELAENEAKLAATKAELGAVGAQLQEPDLSVGDRQELKEQQTHLRTTVRQLRTSVEGLREEEHQLRELARGLRNKLIVAAASPTSPTSPTRRKSHLPCR
;
A
#
# COMPACT_ATOMS: atom_id res chain seq x y z
N MET A 1 32.83 -27.74 1.94
CA MET A 1 31.37 -27.95 1.97
C MET A 1 30.58 -26.74 2.50
N SER A 2 31.19 -25.78 3.20
CA SER A 2 30.41 -24.73 3.91
C SER A 2 30.03 -23.49 3.08
N ALA A 3 30.70 -23.19 1.96
CA ALA A 3 30.41 -21.99 1.16
C ALA A 3 29.23 -22.16 0.19
N ASP A 4 29.04 -23.35 -0.37
CA ASP A 4 27.91 -23.64 -1.26
C ASP A 4 26.56 -23.65 -0.51
N VAL A 5 26.56 -24.16 0.73
CA VAL A 5 25.36 -24.19 1.59
C VAL A 5 24.93 -22.77 1.97
N THR A 6 25.86 -21.85 2.25
CA THR A 6 25.54 -20.45 2.59
C THR A 6 25.09 -19.65 1.36
N LEU A 7 25.66 -19.90 0.18
CA LEU A 7 25.21 -19.31 -1.08
C LEU A 7 23.80 -19.80 -1.50
N ALA A 8 23.51 -21.09 -1.28
CA ALA A 8 22.19 -21.63 -1.56
C ALA A 8 21.12 -21.03 -0.61
N GLY A 9 21.44 -20.92 0.69
CA GLY A 9 20.55 -20.32 1.69
C GLY A 9 20.23 -18.85 1.37
N THR A 10 21.24 -18.03 1.10
CA THR A 10 21.05 -16.61 0.74
C THR A 10 20.24 -16.39 -0.53
N LYS A 11 20.41 -17.25 -1.55
CA LYS A 11 19.57 -17.21 -2.75
C LYS A 11 18.11 -17.55 -2.46
N ALA A 12 17.85 -18.53 -1.59
CA ALA A 12 16.50 -18.89 -1.19
C ALA A 12 15.81 -17.76 -0.42
N GLU A 13 16.51 -17.12 0.51
CA GLU A 13 16.01 -15.95 1.26
C GLU A 13 15.72 -14.76 0.34
N LEU A 14 16.58 -14.50 -0.64
CA LEU A 14 16.38 -13.44 -1.62
C LEU A 14 15.19 -13.72 -2.55
N ALA A 15 14.94 -14.98 -2.90
CA ALA A 15 13.75 -15.38 -3.65
C ALA A 15 12.47 -15.21 -2.81
N ALA A 16 12.49 -15.61 -1.54
CA ALA A 16 11.36 -15.46 -0.62
C ALA A 16 10.98 -13.98 -0.42
N THR A 17 11.96 -13.11 -0.15
CA THR A 17 11.73 -11.67 0.02
C THR A 17 11.19 -10.98 -1.24
N LYS A 18 11.57 -11.46 -2.44
CA LYS A 18 10.98 -10.99 -3.70
C LYS A 18 9.51 -11.41 -3.85
N ALA A 19 9.18 -12.64 -3.47
CA ALA A 19 7.81 -13.14 -3.50
C ALA A 19 6.92 -12.35 -2.54
N GLU A 20 7.39 -12.11 -1.30
CA GLU A 20 6.70 -11.26 -0.33
C GLU A 20 6.47 -9.84 -0.84
N LEU A 21 7.48 -9.25 -1.49
CA LEU A 21 7.35 -7.90 -2.07
C LEU A 21 6.27 -7.87 -3.17
N ALA A 22 6.25 -8.86 -4.05
CA ALA A 22 5.26 -8.96 -5.11
C ALA A 22 3.83 -9.13 -4.57
N GLU A 23 3.64 -9.97 -3.55
CA GLU A 23 2.34 -10.12 -2.88
C GLU A 23 1.88 -8.81 -2.23
N ASN A 24 2.78 -8.11 -1.54
CA ASN A 24 2.47 -6.84 -0.91
C ASN A 24 2.13 -5.75 -1.93
N GLU A 25 2.84 -5.70 -3.07
CA GLU A 25 2.52 -4.77 -4.16
C GLU A 25 1.15 -5.06 -4.79
N ALA A 26 0.77 -6.33 -4.89
CA ALA A 26 -0.58 -6.71 -5.36
C ALA A 26 -1.67 -6.25 -4.37
N LYS A 27 -1.47 -6.46 -3.07
CA LYS A 27 -2.38 -5.94 -2.03
C LYS A 27 -2.48 -4.42 -2.07
N LEU A 28 -1.35 -3.73 -2.23
CA LEU A 28 -1.31 -2.27 -2.34
C LEU A 28 -2.07 -1.75 -3.56
N ALA A 29 -2.04 -2.47 -4.67
CA ALA A 29 -2.82 -2.12 -5.86
C ALA A 29 -4.33 -2.29 -5.62
N ALA A 30 -4.73 -3.38 -4.96
CA ALA A 30 -6.13 -3.64 -4.60
C ALA A 30 -6.68 -2.57 -3.63
N THR A 31 -5.97 -2.27 -2.55
CA THR A 31 -6.40 -1.26 -1.57
C THR A 31 -6.54 0.13 -2.18
N LYS A 32 -5.66 0.51 -3.11
CA LYS A 32 -5.79 1.75 -3.88
C LYS A 32 -7.04 1.79 -4.76
N ALA A 33 -7.39 0.67 -5.39
CA ALA A 33 -8.60 0.58 -6.21
C ALA A 33 -9.86 0.75 -5.35
N GLU A 34 -9.92 0.06 -4.21
CA GLU A 34 -11.02 0.20 -3.24
C GLU A 34 -11.11 1.62 -2.66
N LEU A 35 -9.96 2.24 -2.35
CA LEU A 35 -9.89 3.62 -1.88
C LEU A 35 -10.48 4.59 -2.91
N ALA A 36 -10.11 4.44 -4.19
CA ALA A 36 -10.63 5.27 -5.28
C ALA A 36 -12.15 5.09 -5.47
N GLU A 37 -12.65 3.86 -5.38
CA GLU A 37 -14.09 3.58 -5.44
C GLU A 37 -14.85 4.26 -4.29
N ASN A 38 -14.33 4.17 -3.07
CA ASN A 38 -14.95 4.79 -1.90
C ASN A 38 -14.89 6.32 -1.93
N GLU A 39 -13.81 6.91 -2.45
CA GLU A 39 -13.72 8.35 -2.68
C GLU A 39 -14.73 8.82 -3.73
N ALA A 40 -14.94 8.05 -4.81
CA ALA A 40 -15.97 8.34 -5.81
C ALA A 40 -17.38 8.28 -5.22
N LYS A 41 -17.69 7.23 -4.44
CA LYS A 41 -18.97 7.11 -3.71
C LYS A 41 -19.16 8.27 -2.72
N LEU A 42 -18.11 8.68 -2.01
CA LEU A 42 -18.15 9.80 -1.08
C LEU A 42 -18.41 11.14 -1.80
N ALA A 43 -17.85 11.34 -2.99
CA ALA A 43 -18.12 12.51 -3.80
C ALA A 43 -19.58 12.55 -4.30
N ALA A 44 -20.08 11.42 -4.82
CA ALA A 44 -21.46 11.29 -5.28
C ALA A 44 -22.47 11.57 -4.14
N THR A 45 -22.31 10.91 -2.99
CA THR A 45 -23.18 11.11 -1.82
C THR A 45 -23.15 12.54 -1.28
N LYS A 46 -22.01 13.23 -1.35
CA LYS A 46 -21.92 14.67 -1.01
C LYS A 46 -22.69 15.54 -2.00
N ALA A 47 -22.65 15.22 -3.30
CA ALA A 47 -23.40 15.94 -4.32
C ALA A 47 -24.91 15.78 -4.10
N GLU A 48 -25.37 14.55 -3.85
CA GLU A 48 -26.76 14.26 -3.48
C GLU A 48 -27.19 15.02 -2.23
N LEU A 49 -26.36 15.03 -1.18
CA LEU A 49 -26.62 15.79 0.04
C LEU A 49 -26.74 17.29 -0.22
N GLY A 50 -25.95 17.83 -1.15
CA GLY A 50 -26.06 19.20 -1.63
C GLY A 50 -27.38 19.47 -2.35
N ALA A 51 -27.80 18.56 -3.24
CA ALA A 51 -29.06 18.66 -3.96
C ALA A 51 -30.28 18.61 -3.02
N VAL A 52 -30.30 17.66 -2.06
CA VAL A 52 -31.33 17.59 -1.00
C VAL A 52 -31.33 18.86 -0.16
N GLY A 53 -30.13 19.38 0.17
CA GLY A 53 -29.99 20.65 0.88
C GLY A 53 -30.58 21.84 0.13
N ALA A 54 -30.40 21.90 -1.19
CA ALA A 54 -31.00 22.94 -2.04
C ALA A 54 -32.52 22.81 -2.10
N GLN A 55 -33.04 21.58 -2.29
CA GLN A 55 -34.48 21.34 -2.27
C GLN A 55 -35.09 21.82 -0.95
N LEU A 56 -34.50 21.50 0.20
CA LEU A 56 -34.99 21.94 1.51
C LEU A 56 -35.11 23.47 1.68
N GLN A 57 -34.41 24.27 0.86
CA GLN A 57 -34.53 25.74 0.87
C GLN A 57 -35.70 26.26 0.05
N GLU A 58 -36.35 25.42 -0.76
CA GLU A 58 -37.54 25.80 -1.53
C GLU A 58 -38.66 26.23 -0.56
N PRO A 59 -39.21 27.46 -0.74
CA PRO A 59 -40.15 28.04 0.21
C PRO A 59 -41.51 27.33 0.18
N ASP A 60 -41.94 26.85 -0.99
CA ASP A 60 -43.25 26.28 -1.25
C ASP A 60 -43.32 24.75 -1.04
N LEU A 61 -42.28 24.15 -0.45
CA LEU A 61 -42.29 22.73 -0.08
C LEU A 61 -43.36 22.44 0.98
N SER A 62 -44.15 21.39 0.73
CA SER A 62 -45.07 20.84 1.71
C SER A 62 -44.31 20.40 2.98
N VAL A 63 -44.99 20.45 4.12
CA VAL A 63 -44.42 20.00 5.40
C VAL A 63 -44.05 18.52 5.36
N GLY A 64 -44.83 17.69 4.66
CA GLY A 64 -44.56 16.26 4.47
C GLY A 64 -43.26 16.03 3.70
N ASP A 65 -43.18 16.57 2.48
CA ASP A 65 -41.98 16.47 1.64
C ASP A 65 -40.72 17.00 2.35
N ARG A 66 -40.87 18.10 3.11
CA ARG A 66 -39.78 18.66 3.91
C ARG A 66 -39.33 17.73 5.05
N GLN A 67 -40.23 16.95 5.64
CA GLN A 67 -39.88 15.93 6.63
C GLN A 67 -39.13 14.76 5.98
N GLU A 68 -39.64 14.24 4.87
CA GLU A 68 -39.00 13.15 4.12
C GLU A 68 -37.59 13.54 3.65
N LEU A 69 -37.42 14.74 3.09
CA LEU A 69 -36.10 15.25 2.68
C LEU A 69 -35.13 15.41 3.87
N LYS A 70 -35.62 15.74 5.07
CA LYS A 70 -34.78 15.79 6.28
C LYS A 70 -34.32 14.39 6.71
N GLU A 71 -35.19 13.39 6.61
CA GLU A 71 -34.82 11.99 6.88
C GLU A 71 -33.80 11.47 5.85
N GLN A 72 -34.00 11.78 4.57
CA GLN A 72 -33.01 11.48 3.54
C GLN A 72 -31.68 12.20 3.83
N GLN A 73 -31.71 13.46 4.26
CA GLN A 73 -30.52 14.21 4.61
C GLN A 73 -29.77 13.60 5.80
N THR A 74 -30.46 13.12 6.84
CA THR A 74 -29.81 12.46 7.98
C THR A 74 -29.23 11.11 7.58
N HIS A 75 -29.91 10.36 6.73
CA HIS A 75 -29.38 9.12 6.15
C HIS A 75 -28.09 9.38 5.36
N LEU A 76 -28.12 10.31 4.39
CA LEU A 76 -26.94 10.67 3.58
C LEU A 76 -25.78 11.17 4.44
N ARG A 77 -26.04 11.99 5.48
CA ARG A 77 -25.00 12.43 6.44
C ARG A 77 -24.36 11.24 7.15
N THR A 78 -25.15 10.24 7.52
CA THR A 78 -24.66 9.01 8.16
C THR A 78 -23.79 8.20 7.20
N THR A 79 -24.24 8.01 5.97
CA THR A 79 -23.48 7.32 4.91
C THR A 79 -22.16 8.03 4.61
N VAL A 80 -22.17 9.36 4.49
CA VAL A 80 -20.95 10.18 4.32
C VAL A 80 -19.98 9.97 5.47
N ARG A 81 -20.45 9.88 6.71
CA ARG A 81 -19.60 9.60 7.87
C ARG A 81 -18.98 8.21 7.80
N GLN A 82 -19.76 7.19 7.45
CA GLN A 82 -19.28 5.81 7.30
C GLN A 82 -18.24 5.68 6.18
N LEU A 83 -18.49 6.30 5.02
CA LEU A 83 -17.54 6.32 3.91
C LEU A 83 -16.25 7.03 4.29
N ARG A 84 -16.31 8.14 5.03
CA ARG A 84 -15.10 8.82 5.53
C ARG A 84 -14.27 7.91 6.44
N THR A 85 -14.91 7.25 7.41
CA THR A 85 -14.19 6.31 8.31
C THR A 85 -13.58 5.14 7.55
N SER A 86 -14.25 4.64 6.50
CA SER A 86 -13.71 3.58 5.65
C SER A 86 -12.53 4.05 4.80
N VAL A 87 -12.61 5.25 4.20
CA VAL A 87 -11.51 5.89 3.45
C VAL A 87 -10.30 6.11 4.34
N GLU A 88 -10.50 6.55 5.59
CA GLU A 88 -9.41 6.71 6.57
C GLU A 88 -8.74 5.36 6.87
N GLY A 89 -9.51 4.31 7.17
CA GLY A 89 -8.97 2.97 7.40
C GLY A 89 -8.19 2.42 6.20
N LEU A 90 -8.70 2.58 4.98
CA LEU A 90 -8.01 2.14 3.76
C LEU A 90 -6.70 2.92 3.51
N ARG A 91 -6.65 4.22 3.86
CA ARG A 91 -5.42 5.02 3.77
C ARG A 91 -4.36 4.56 4.78
N GLU A 92 -4.77 4.16 5.98
CA GLU A 92 -3.87 3.56 6.96
C GLU A 92 -3.31 2.23 6.47
N GLU A 93 -4.15 1.35 5.91
CA GLU A 93 -3.72 0.09 5.31
C GLU A 93 -2.77 0.33 4.12
N GLU A 94 -3.11 1.24 3.22
CA GLU A 94 -2.25 1.62 2.09
C GLU A 94 -0.89 2.12 2.58
N HIS A 95 -0.86 2.93 3.64
CA HIS A 95 0.37 3.41 4.26
C HIS A 95 1.20 2.27 4.83
N GLN A 96 0.60 1.35 5.57
CA GLN A 96 1.30 0.18 6.14
C GLN A 96 1.91 -0.70 5.03
N LEU A 97 1.16 -0.99 3.96
CA LEU A 97 1.64 -1.77 2.82
C LEU A 97 2.81 -1.07 2.12
N ARG A 98 2.77 0.26 1.97
CA ARG A 98 3.90 1.06 1.44
C ARG A 98 5.16 0.96 2.30
N GLU A 99 5.02 1.07 3.62
CA GLU A 99 6.14 0.95 4.57
C GLU A 99 6.77 -0.44 4.51
N LEU A 100 5.94 -1.49 4.49
CA LEU A 100 6.40 -2.87 4.34
C LEU A 100 7.15 -3.07 3.01
N ALA A 101 6.61 -2.55 1.90
CA ALA A 101 7.26 -2.65 0.59
C ALA A 101 8.61 -1.94 0.59
N ARG A 102 8.71 -0.76 1.22
CA ARG A 102 9.98 -0.04 1.39
C ARG A 102 10.98 -0.86 2.19
N GLY A 103 10.55 -1.46 3.30
CA GLY A 103 11.38 -2.33 4.12
C GLY A 103 11.92 -3.53 3.35
N LEU A 104 11.07 -4.22 2.58
CA LEU A 104 11.47 -5.36 1.75
C LEU A 104 12.44 -4.94 0.64
N ARG A 105 12.20 -3.80 -0.03
CA ARG A 105 13.14 -3.25 -1.02
C ARG A 105 14.50 -2.93 -0.41
N ASN A 106 14.53 -2.33 0.79
CA ASN A 106 15.79 -2.07 1.50
C ASN A 106 16.53 -3.36 1.84
N LYS A 107 15.83 -4.40 2.31
CA LYS A 107 16.43 -5.71 2.56
C LYS A 107 17.06 -6.30 1.30
N LEU A 108 16.37 -6.22 0.16
CA LEU A 108 16.89 -6.69 -1.14
C LEU A 108 18.14 -5.92 -1.58
N ILE A 109 18.21 -4.61 -1.35
CA ILE A 109 19.39 -3.79 -1.66
C ILE A 109 20.59 -4.23 -0.81
N VAL A 110 20.39 -4.40 0.51
CA VAL A 110 21.47 -4.84 1.43
C VAL A 110 21.96 -6.24 1.08
N ALA A 111 21.04 -7.16 0.76
CA ALA A 111 21.39 -8.51 0.32
C ALA A 111 22.18 -8.52 -0.99
N ALA A 112 21.86 -7.62 -1.93
CA ALA A 112 22.61 -7.48 -3.18
C ALA A 112 23.97 -6.81 -3.01
N ALA A 113 24.13 -5.93 -2.01
CA ALA A 113 25.36 -5.19 -1.74
C ALA A 113 26.38 -5.98 -0.88
N SER A 114 26.02 -7.16 -0.36
CA SER A 114 26.92 -7.99 0.47
C SER A 114 27.86 -8.81 -0.43
N PRO A 115 29.17 -8.49 -0.52
CA PRO A 115 30.10 -9.31 -1.29
C PRO A 115 30.40 -10.59 -0.50
N THR A 116 29.97 -11.74 -1.01
CA THR A 116 30.58 -13.01 -0.65
C THR A 116 32.03 -12.99 -1.17
N SER A 117 32.96 -12.60 -0.31
CA SER A 117 34.40 -12.61 -0.60
C SER A 117 34.95 -14.05 -0.57
N PRO A 118 35.60 -14.50 -1.65
CA PRO A 118 36.87 -15.19 -1.49
C PRO A 118 37.88 -14.65 -2.51
N THR A 119 38.39 -13.43 -2.30
CA THR A 119 39.64 -13.03 -2.97
C THR A 119 40.81 -13.54 -2.15
N SER A 120 41.18 -14.80 -2.38
CA SER A 120 42.49 -15.33 -2.03
C SER A 120 43.56 -14.51 -2.77
N PRO A 121 44.50 -13.83 -2.08
CA PRO A 121 45.68 -13.34 -2.77
C PRO A 121 46.57 -14.55 -3.01
N THR A 122 46.55 -15.09 -4.23
CA THR A 122 47.53 -16.09 -4.66
C THR A 122 48.90 -15.45 -4.57
N ARG A 123 49.60 -15.71 -3.46
CA ARG A 123 50.99 -15.38 -3.20
C ARG A 123 51.84 -16.05 -4.27
N ARG A 124 52.10 -15.35 -5.38
CA ARG A 124 53.19 -15.71 -6.29
C ARG A 124 54.51 -15.37 -5.61
N LYS A 125 55.01 -16.34 -4.85
CA LYS A 125 56.44 -16.48 -4.53
C LYS A 125 57.17 -16.66 -5.86
N SER A 126 57.70 -15.59 -6.41
CA SER A 126 58.81 -15.68 -7.36
C SER A 126 60.08 -15.96 -6.57
N HIS A 127 60.36 -17.25 -6.34
CA HIS A 127 61.72 -17.72 -6.07
C HIS A 127 62.46 -17.91 -7.40
N LEU A 128 63.70 -17.44 -7.40
CA LEU A 128 64.82 -17.47 -8.35
C LEU A 128 64.95 -18.69 -9.30
N PRO A 129 65.82 -18.60 -10.35
CA PRO A 129 67.20 -19.08 -10.18
C PRO A 129 68.28 -18.14 -10.73
N CYS A 130 69.47 -18.31 -10.14
CA CYS A 130 70.74 -17.67 -10.44
C CYS A 130 71.16 -17.70 -11.91
N ARG A 131 71.88 -16.66 -12.34
CA ARG A 131 73.11 -16.79 -13.12
C ARG A 131 74.01 -15.57 -12.93
#